data_AF-A0A8S3YPW6-F1
#
_entry.id   AF-A0A8S3YPW6-F1
#
_cell.length_a   1.000
_cell.length_b   1.000
_cell.length_c   1.000
_cell.angle_alpha   90.00
_cell.angle_beta   90.00
_cell.angle_gamma   90.00
#
_symmetry.space_group_name_H-M   'P 1'
#
loop_
_entity.id
_entity.type
_entity.pdbx_description
1 polymer ?
#
loop_
_entity_poly.entity_id
_entity_poly.type
_entity_poly.pdbx_seq_one_letter_code
_entity_poly.pdbx_strand_id
1 'polypeptide(L)'
;MYAVVSLASTSFFFSRILPRLTPTCKSLIHETRNLTSSRRNVGSLSASDWGRGRSKSKRVCLHPLVKLTSFASRSFDPAQPNEDFVFRQLLEYKSYTYTYLLADAATHEAILIDPVFETAERDMKIIFELGLTLIYTVNTHIHADHITGSGEIKKYLQTCKSVISEVSKARADVKLKEGDLIKFGKFNIEARSTPGHTDGCMTFVWHEKGMVFTGDALLIRGCGRTDFQQGDSATLYGSVHTKILSLPQHFKVFPAHDYTGQTMSTIGEELRFNPRLSRPKNEFLEVMSKMHLPYPKQMGK
;
A
#
# COMPACT_ATOMS: atom_id res chain seq x y z
N MET A 1 -50.52 2.97 2.93
CA MET A 1 -49.53 3.62 2.03
C MET A 1 -48.36 2.66 1.90
N TYR A 2 -48.40 1.80 0.89
CA TYR A 2 -47.42 0.75 0.62
C TYR A 2 -46.46 1.22 -0.48
N ALA A 3 -45.17 0.87 -0.39
CA ALA A 3 -44.53 -0.04 -1.35
C ALA A 3 -42.99 0.06 -1.34
N VAL A 4 -42.39 -1.13 -1.30
CA VAL A 4 -41.01 -1.49 -1.63
C VAL A 4 -40.78 -1.31 -3.14
N VAL A 5 -39.63 -0.76 -3.56
CA VAL A 5 -39.14 -0.75 -4.96
C VAL A 5 -37.60 -0.93 -4.89
N SER A 6 -37.02 -2.10 -5.12
CA SER A 6 -36.79 -2.89 -6.34
C SER A 6 -35.89 -2.23 -7.41
N LEU A 7 -34.80 -2.93 -7.72
CA LEU A 7 -33.75 -2.63 -8.69
C LEU A 7 -34.26 -2.66 -10.14
N ALA A 8 -34.09 -1.56 -10.87
CA ALA A 8 -33.88 -1.55 -12.31
C ALA A 8 -33.49 -0.13 -12.75
N SER A 9 -32.41 0.00 -13.55
CA SER A 9 -32.20 1.00 -14.62
C SER A 9 -30.74 1.46 -14.74
N THR A 10 -29.85 0.54 -15.15
CA THR A 10 -28.55 0.89 -15.77
C THR A 10 -28.59 0.43 -17.23
N SER A 11 -29.26 1.20 -18.08
CA SER A 11 -29.17 1.06 -19.53
C SER A 11 -29.51 2.39 -20.19
N PHE A 12 -28.71 3.41 -19.89
CA PHE A 12 -28.81 4.71 -20.56
C PHE A 12 -27.46 5.44 -20.60
N PHE A 13 -26.35 4.75 -20.93
CA PHE A 13 -25.06 5.45 -21.13
C PHE A 13 -24.11 4.79 -22.14
N PHE A 14 -24.63 4.04 -23.13
CA PHE A 14 -23.80 3.30 -24.10
C PHE A 14 -24.06 3.60 -25.59
N SER A 15 -24.61 4.78 -25.95
CA SER A 15 -24.89 5.11 -27.37
C SER A 15 -24.10 6.27 -27.97
N ARG A 16 -23.01 6.77 -27.35
CA ARG A 16 -22.30 7.96 -27.87
C ARG A 16 -20.79 7.88 -28.13
N ILE A 17 -20.14 6.71 -28.09
CA ILE A 17 -18.71 6.60 -28.43
C ILE A 17 -18.43 5.38 -29.32
N LEU A 18 -19.16 5.25 -30.42
CA LEU A 18 -18.98 4.16 -31.38
C LEU A 18 -18.98 4.59 -32.87
N PRO A 19 -18.18 5.62 -33.25
CA PRO A 19 -17.71 5.67 -34.64
C PRO A 19 -16.18 5.79 -34.82
N ARG A 20 -15.35 5.44 -33.82
CA ARG A 20 -13.87 5.44 -33.98
C ARG A 20 -13.20 4.19 -33.42
N LEU A 21 -13.59 3.01 -33.89
CA LEU A 21 -12.86 1.77 -33.61
C LEU A 21 -12.55 1.04 -34.92
N THR A 22 -11.30 0.63 -35.06
CA THR A 22 -10.75 -0.07 -36.22
C THR A 22 -11.33 -1.49 -36.35
N PRO A 23 -11.26 -2.13 -37.54
CA PRO A 23 -11.93 -3.40 -37.85
C PRO A 23 -11.59 -4.55 -36.88
N THR A 24 -10.40 -4.52 -36.27
CA THR A 24 -9.90 -5.51 -35.31
C THR A 24 -10.68 -5.53 -33.98
N CYS A 25 -11.43 -4.49 -33.63
CA CYS A 25 -12.24 -4.44 -32.39
C CYS A 25 -13.64 -5.06 -32.53
N LYS A 26 -14.08 -5.42 -33.75
CA LYS A 26 -15.42 -5.98 -33.98
C LYS A 26 -15.52 -7.50 -33.79
N SER A 27 -14.40 -8.23 -33.82
CA SER A 27 -14.40 -9.70 -33.68
C SER A 27 -14.49 -10.17 -32.22
N LEU A 28 -14.02 -9.40 -31.26
CA LEU A 28 -14.01 -9.77 -29.83
C LEU A 28 -15.37 -9.61 -29.11
N ILE A 29 -16.37 -9.00 -29.75
CA ILE A 29 -17.71 -8.80 -29.17
C ILE A 29 -18.68 -9.94 -29.57
N HIS A 30 -18.31 -10.77 -30.54
CA HIS A 30 -19.17 -11.87 -31.01
C HIS A 30 -19.00 -13.20 -30.24
N GLU A 31 -17.96 -13.34 -29.43
CA GLU A 31 -17.62 -14.61 -28.77
C GLU A 31 -18.18 -14.76 -27.34
N THR A 32 -18.77 -13.71 -26.76
CA THR A 32 -19.34 -13.72 -25.40
C THR A 32 -20.86 -13.90 -25.34
N ARG A 33 -21.52 -14.14 -26.48
CA ARG A 33 -22.99 -14.32 -26.55
C ARG A 33 -23.49 -15.78 -26.57
N ASN A 34 -22.60 -16.78 -26.57
CA ASN A 34 -23.00 -18.19 -26.69
C ASN A 34 -22.85 -19.04 -25.42
N LEU A 35 -22.72 -18.43 -24.24
CA LEU A 35 -22.60 -19.15 -22.97
C LEU A 35 -23.68 -18.78 -21.94
N THR A 36 -24.94 -18.64 -22.37
CA THR A 36 -26.09 -18.64 -21.46
C THR A 36 -27.36 -19.17 -22.14
N SER A 37 -27.43 -20.47 -22.45
CA SER A 37 -28.71 -21.11 -22.80
C SER A 37 -28.70 -22.63 -22.57
N SER A 38 -28.77 -23.07 -21.33
CA SER A 38 -29.34 -24.39 -21.00
C SER A 38 -29.76 -24.48 -19.52
N ARG A 39 -30.95 -23.97 -19.22
CA ARG A 39 -31.73 -24.43 -18.06
C ARG A 39 -32.98 -25.11 -18.61
N ARG A 40 -33.11 -26.42 -18.41
CA ARG A 40 -34.40 -27.14 -18.33
C ARG A 40 -34.24 -28.52 -17.70
N ASN A 41 -35.22 -28.81 -16.84
CA ASN A 41 -35.69 -30.08 -16.30
C ASN A 41 -34.87 -30.77 -15.19
N VAL A 42 -35.33 -30.52 -13.97
CA VAL A 42 -35.18 -31.40 -12.81
C VAL A 42 -36.26 -32.47 -12.92
N GLY A 43 -35.84 -33.72 -13.10
CA GLY A 43 -36.66 -34.92 -12.93
C GLY A 43 -36.24 -35.63 -11.65
N SER A 44 -37.22 -35.96 -10.82
CA SER A 44 -37.11 -36.82 -9.63
C SER A 44 -36.57 -38.20 -9.98
N LEU A 45 -35.72 -38.78 -9.12
CA LEU A 45 -35.81 -40.19 -8.66
C LEU A 45 -34.78 -40.50 -7.56
N SER A 46 -35.07 -41.59 -6.87
CA SER A 46 -34.75 -42.04 -5.51
C SER A 46 -33.30 -42.39 -5.18
N ALA A 47 -33.06 -42.49 -3.87
CA ALA A 47 -31.87 -42.98 -3.20
C ALA A 47 -31.62 -44.49 -3.40
N SER A 48 -30.41 -44.83 -3.85
CA SER A 48 -29.69 -46.07 -3.52
C SER A 48 -28.34 -46.04 -4.26
N ASP A 49 -27.24 -45.78 -3.53
CA ASP A 49 -25.95 -46.47 -3.69
C ASP A 49 -24.84 -45.74 -2.93
N TRP A 50 -24.61 -46.21 -1.72
CA TRP A 50 -23.38 -45.95 -0.97
C TRP A 50 -22.29 -46.87 -1.53
N GLY A 51 -21.29 -46.27 -2.19
CA GLY A 51 -20.23 -47.05 -2.82
C GLY A 51 -18.95 -46.26 -3.10
N ARG A 52 -17.97 -46.46 -2.21
CA ARG A 52 -16.52 -46.39 -2.44
C ARG A 52 -15.86 -45.02 -2.52
N GLY A 53 -14.92 -44.84 -1.59
CA GLY A 53 -14.10 -43.65 -1.43
C GLY A 53 -13.18 -43.35 -2.61
N ARG A 54 -12.87 -42.06 -2.74
CA ARG A 54 -11.67 -41.56 -3.39
C ARG A 54 -11.14 -40.38 -2.58
N SER A 55 -9.88 -40.52 -2.16
CA SER A 55 -9.02 -39.48 -1.61
C SER A 55 -9.11 -38.21 -2.46
N LYS A 56 -9.61 -37.11 -1.88
CA LYS A 56 -9.55 -35.78 -2.48
C LYS A 56 -8.19 -35.18 -2.15
N SER A 57 -7.20 -35.44 -3.01
CA SER A 57 -6.05 -34.55 -3.17
C SER A 57 -6.59 -33.16 -3.50
N LYS A 58 -6.50 -32.23 -2.54
CA LYS A 58 -6.74 -30.80 -2.77
C LYS A 58 -5.65 -30.32 -3.71
N ARG A 59 -5.92 -30.34 -5.02
CA ARG A 59 -5.18 -29.53 -5.97
C ARG A 59 -5.37 -28.08 -5.55
N VAL A 60 -4.30 -27.51 -4.98
CA VAL A 60 -4.12 -26.06 -4.92
C VAL A 60 -4.25 -25.56 -6.35
N CYS A 61 -5.28 -24.78 -6.62
CA CYS A 61 -5.37 -24.01 -7.85
C CYS A 61 -4.21 -23.01 -7.84
N LEU A 62 -3.09 -23.38 -8.47
CA LEU A 62 -2.10 -22.43 -8.95
C LEU A 62 -2.85 -21.49 -9.90
N HIS A 63 -3.15 -20.27 -9.45
CA HIS A 63 -3.52 -19.21 -10.38
C HIS A 63 -2.36 -19.01 -11.34
N PRO A 64 -2.60 -18.98 -12.66
CA PRO A 64 -1.55 -18.79 -13.61
C PRO A 64 -1.17 -17.31 -13.58
N LEU A 65 -0.17 -16.96 -12.78
CA LEU A 65 0.76 -15.93 -13.24
C LEU A 65 1.37 -16.52 -14.50
N VAL A 66 0.80 -16.03 -15.60
CA VAL A 66 1.01 -16.40 -16.98
C VAL A 66 2.48 -16.71 -17.22
N LYS A 67 2.74 -17.83 -17.90
CA LYS A 67 3.96 -18.05 -18.68
C LYS A 67 4.13 -16.87 -19.66
N LEU A 68 4.68 -15.76 -19.18
CA LEU A 68 5.11 -14.64 -20.01
C LEU A 68 6.50 -15.01 -20.51
N THR A 69 6.49 -15.81 -21.58
CA THR A 69 7.66 -16.01 -22.43
C THR A 69 8.12 -14.66 -22.97
N SER A 70 9.37 -14.32 -22.62
CA SER A 70 10.26 -13.32 -23.22
C SER A 70 9.60 -12.31 -24.18
N PHE A 71 9.24 -11.14 -23.66
CA PHE A 71 9.29 -9.94 -24.49
C PHE A 71 10.77 -9.64 -24.74
N ALA A 72 11.24 -9.98 -25.94
CA ALA A 72 12.57 -9.61 -26.39
C ALA A 72 12.67 -8.08 -26.48
N SER A 73 13.29 -7.50 -25.46
CA SER A 73 14.20 -6.35 -25.47
C SER A 73 13.92 -5.24 -26.50
N ARG A 74 13.03 -4.30 -26.15
CA ARG A 74 13.46 -2.90 -26.12
C ARG A 74 13.91 -2.62 -24.68
N SER A 75 15.05 -1.99 -24.48
CA SER A 75 15.50 -1.54 -23.15
C SER A 75 14.45 -0.58 -22.61
N PHE A 76 13.51 -1.10 -21.83
CA PHE A 76 12.54 -0.29 -21.11
C PHE A 76 13.28 0.31 -19.91
N ASP A 77 13.48 1.62 -19.94
CA ASP A 77 13.97 2.37 -18.79
C ASP A 77 12.75 2.66 -17.89
N PRO A 78 12.69 2.13 -16.65
CA PRO A 78 11.57 2.34 -15.75
C PRO A 78 11.54 3.75 -15.13
N ALA A 79 12.63 4.51 -15.24
CA ALA A 79 12.72 5.87 -14.74
C ALA A 79 12.05 6.88 -15.67
N GLN A 80 11.71 8.04 -15.11
CA GLN A 80 11.31 9.17 -15.93
C GLN A 80 12.54 9.72 -16.67
N PRO A 81 12.37 10.36 -17.85
CA PRO A 81 13.51 10.96 -18.56
C PRO A 81 14.30 11.91 -17.65
N ASN A 82 15.62 11.71 -17.58
CA ASN A 82 16.57 12.44 -16.72
C ASN A 82 16.51 12.14 -15.23
N GLU A 83 15.75 11.12 -14.79
CA GLU A 83 15.82 10.63 -13.42
C GLU A 83 16.68 9.37 -13.34
N ASP A 84 17.47 9.26 -12.28
CA ASP A 84 18.29 8.08 -11.99
C ASP A 84 17.60 7.11 -11.00
N PHE A 85 16.32 7.34 -10.74
CA PHE A 85 15.51 6.56 -9.80
C PHE A 85 14.07 6.37 -10.29
N VAL A 86 13.42 5.35 -9.76
CA VAL A 86 11.98 5.11 -9.91
C VAL A 86 11.28 5.48 -8.62
N PHE A 87 10.19 6.24 -8.73
CA PHE A 87 9.27 6.54 -7.63
C PHE A 87 7.84 6.26 -8.07
N ARG A 88 7.09 5.48 -7.29
CA ARG A 88 5.63 5.35 -7.42
C ARG A 88 4.99 5.44 -6.03
N GLN A 89 3.92 6.23 -5.94
CA GLN A 89 3.01 6.24 -4.81
C GLN A 89 1.73 5.53 -5.23
N LEU A 90 1.36 4.49 -4.49
CA LEU A 90 0.22 3.62 -4.77
C LEU A 90 -0.78 3.73 -3.62
N LEU A 91 -2.07 3.85 -3.93
CA LEU A 91 -3.13 3.98 -2.92
C LEU A 91 -3.91 2.68 -2.77
N GLU A 92 -4.13 2.23 -1.54
CA GLU A 92 -5.13 1.23 -1.18
C GLU A 92 -6.38 1.94 -0.64
N TYR A 93 -7.52 1.77 -1.29
CA TYR A 93 -8.70 2.61 -1.07
C TYR A 93 -9.52 2.27 0.19
N LYS A 94 -9.38 1.07 0.75
CA LYS A 94 -10.16 0.62 1.91
C LYS A 94 -9.58 1.18 3.22
N SER A 95 -8.27 1.19 3.35
CA SER A 95 -7.50 1.73 4.48
C SER A 95 -7.03 3.17 4.25
N TYR A 96 -7.04 3.63 3.00
CA TYR A 96 -6.41 4.88 2.56
C TYR A 96 -4.89 4.89 2.78
N THR A 97 -4.25 3.72 2.72
CA THR A 97 -2.81 3.58 2.86
C THR A 97 -2.09 3.90 1.56
N TYR A 98 -1.03 4.69 1.67
CA TYR A 98 -0.03 4.85 0.64
C TYR A 98 1.08 3.82 0.78
N THR A 99 1.34 3.09 -0.30
CA THR A 99 2.49 2.23 -0.50
C THR A 99 3.48 2.92 -1.43
N TYR A 100 4.77 2.93 -1.10
CA TYR A 100 5.80 3.63 -1.88
C TYR A 100 6.81 2.66 -2.49
N LEU A 101 6.91 2.64 -3.82
CA LEU A 101 7.91 1.88 -4.56
C LEU A 101 9.06 2.80 -4.97
N LEU A 102 10.26 2.47 -4.51
CA LEU A 102 11.50 3.20 -4.78
C LEU A 102 12.49 2.25 -5.46
N ALA A 103 13.19 2.68 -6.50
CA ALA A 103 14.21 1.85 -7.13
C ALA A 103 15.38 2.66 -7.71
N ASP A 104 16.54 2.03 -7.78
CA ASP A 104 17.66 2.50 -8.61
C ASP A 104 17.40 2.14 -10.07
N ALA A 105 17.37 3.15 -10.94
CA ALA A 105 17.10 2.94 -12.37
C ALA A 105 18.22 2.17 -13.08
N ALA A 106 19.46 2.24 -12.57
CA ALA A 106 20.61 1.59 -13.19
C ALA A 106 20.72 0.11 -12.79
N THR A 107 20.51 -0.21 -11.51
CA THR A 107 20.62 -1.59 -11.01
C THR A 107 19.29 -2.34 -10.98
N HIS A 108 18.18 -1.61 -11.09
CA HIS A 108 16.81 -2.10 -10.94
C HIS A 108 16.48 -2.64 -9.55
N GLU A 109 17.37 -2.47 -8.56
CA GLU A 109 17.08 -2.84 -7.17
C GLU A 109 16.06 -1.89 -6.56
N ALA A 110 15.04 -2.46 -5.90
CA ALA A 110 13.89 -1.72 -5.41
C ALA A 110 13.53 -2.07 -3.96
N ILE A 111 12.90 -1.11 -3.27
CA ILE A 111 12.24 -1.32 -2.00
C ILE A 111 10.77 -0.88 -2.09
N LEU A 112 9.93 -1.47 -1.23
CA LEU A 112 8.52 -1.15 -1.13
C LEU A 112 8.16 -0.82 0.32
N ILE A 113 7.75 0.43 0.59
CA ILE A 113 7.39 0.92 1.92
C ILE A 113 5.87 0.79 2.12
N ASP A 114 5.47 0.26 3.27
CA ASP A 114 4.09 0.04 3.72
C ASP A 114 3.22 -0.70 2.69
N PRO A 115 3.62 -1.91 2.23
CA PRO A 115 2.77 -2.73 1.36
C PRO A 115 1.55 -3.25 2.10
N VAL A 116 0.41 -3.31 1.41
CA VAL A 116 -0.86 -3.82 1.94
C VAL A 116 -1.16 -5.22 1.38
N PHE A 117 -1.69 -6.12 2.21
CA PHE A 117 -2.02 -7.50 1.84
C PHE A 117 -2.95 -7.58 0.63
N GLU A 118 -4.05 -6.83 0.65
CA GLU A 118 -5.05 -6.84 -0.42
C GLU A 118 -4.51 -6.37 -1.78
N THR A 119 -3.42 -5.59 -1.80
CA THR A 119 -2.81 -5.07 -3.03
C THR A 119 -1.47 -5.70 -3.38
N ALA A 120 -1.02 -6.73 -2.66
CA ALA A 120 0.26 -7.38 -2.93
C ALA A 120 0.39 -7.88 -4.38
N GLU A 121 -0.69 -8.40 -4.98
CA GLU A 121 -0.71 -8.84 -6.38
C GLU A 121 -0.53 -7.66 -7.36
N ARG A 122 -1.20 -6.52 -7.10
CA ARG A 122 -1.01 -5.28 -7.87
C ARG A 122 0.45 -4.84 -7.82
N ASP A 123 1.03 -4.84 -6.63
CA ASP A 123 2.39 -4.35 -6.40
C ASP A 123 3.40 -5.22 -7.13
N MET A 124 3.27 -6.55 -7.02
CA MET A 124 4.14 -7.50 -7.74
C MET A 124 4.00 -7.38 -9.25
N LYS A 125 2.80 -7.13 -9.77
CA LYS A 125 2.59 -6.89 -11.20
C LYS A 125 3.35 -5.65 -11.68
N ILE A 126 3.24 -4.53 -10.95
CA ILE A 126 3.96 -3.28 -11.29
C ILE A 126 5.47 -3.51 -11.25
N ILE A 127 5.97 -4.16 -10.20
CA ILE A 127 7.41 -4.47 -10.05
C ILE A 127 7.92 -5.31 -11.23
N PHE A 128 7.15 -6.32 -11.63
CA PHE A 128 7.48 -7.18 -12.77
C PHE A 128 7.46 -6.42 -14.10
N GLU A 129 6.41 -5.63 -14.36
CA GLU A 129 6.27 -4.83 -15.58
C GLU A 129 7.38 -3.78 -15.72
N LEU A 130 7.86 -3.23 -14.60
CA LEU A 130 8.98 -2.29 -14.58
C LEU A 130 10.36 -2.99 -14.62
N GLY A 131 10.42 -4.32 -14.61
CA GLY A 131 11.67 -5.08 -14.63
C GLY A 131 12.53 -4.88 -13.38
N LEU A 132 11.90 -4.64 -12.22
CA LEU A 132 12.58 -4.34 -10.95
C LEU A 132 12.84 -5.59 -10.12
N THR A 133 13.93 -5.57 -9.35
CA THR A 133 14.27 -6.58 -8.34
C THR A 133 13.94 -6.04 -6.96
N LEU A 134 12.83 -6.48 -6.38
CA LEU A 134 12.44 -6.07 -5.03
C LEU A 134 13.28 -6.79 -3.97
N ILE A 135 14.13 -6.03 -3.26
CA ILE A 135 15.02 -6.58 -2.23
C ILE A 135 14.42 -6.47 -0.82
N TYR A 136 13.65 -5.41 -0.55
CA TYR A 136 13.03 -5.16 0.75
C TYR A 136 11.57 -4.74 0.66
N THR A 137 10.75 -5.32 1.54
CA THR A 137 9.48 -4.72 1.96
C THR A 137 9.69 -4.11 3.34
N VAL A 138 9.39 -2.83 3.49
CA VAL A 138 9.69 -2.06 4.70
C VAL A 138 8.38 -1.57 5.29
N ASN A 139 8.14 -1.77 6.58
CA ASN A 139 7.01 -1.14 7.26
C ASN A 139 7.50 -0.01 8.17
N THR A 140 6.84 1.13 8.12
CA THR A 140 7.10 2.26 9.03
C THR A 140 6.73 1.91 10.47
N HIS A 141 5.68 1.12 10.67
CA HIS A 141 5.23 0.66 11.99
C HIS A 141 4.33 -0.59 11.86
N ILE A 142 3.80 -1.09 12.98
CA ILE A 142 2.72 -2.08 12.95
C ILE A 142 1.42 -1.34 12.70
N HIS A 143 0.88 -1.51 11.49
CA HIS A 143 -0.40 -0.93 11.10
C HIS A 143 -1.58 -1.60 11.83
N ALA A 144 -2.60 -0.83 12.18
CA ALA A 144 -3.81 -1.32 12.85
C ALA A 144 -5.08 -1.23 11.99
N ASP A 145 -4.93 -0.66 10.81
CA ASP A 145 -5.98 -0.38 9.83
C ASP A 145 -5.92 -1.33 8.62
N HIS A 146 -4.80 -2.04 8.41
CA HIS A 146 -4.63 -3.06 7.37
C HIS A 146 -3.61 -4.14 7.77
N ILE A 147 -3.62 -5.27 7.05
CA ILE A 147 -2.62 -6.33 7.18
C ILE A 147 -1.47 -6.04 6.22
N THR A 148 -0.22 -6.08 6.70
CA THR A 148 0.95 -5.87 5.84
C THR A 148 1.05 -6.90 4.72
N GLY A 149 1.38 -6.44 3.52
CA GLY A 149 1.62 -7.26 2.33
C GLY A 149 2.99 -7.95 2.32
N SER A 150 3.89 -7.65 3.26
CA SER A 150 5.26 -8.18 3.26
C SER A 150 5.31 -9.71 3.27
N GLY A 151 4.37 -10.37 3.95
CA GLY A 151 4.27 -11.83 3.98
C GLY A 151 3.70 -12.42 2.68
N GLU A 152 2.76 -11.72 2.05
CA GLU A 152 2.14 -12.16 0.79
C GLU A 152 3.13 -12.04 -0.37
N ILE A 153 3.87 -10.92 -0.44
CA ILE A 153 4.91 -10.67 -1.44
C ILE A 153 5.98 -11.78 -1.46
N LYS A 154 6.36 -12.31 -0.29
CA LYS A 154 7.33 -13.42 -0.21
C LYS A 154 6.88 -14.71 -0.89
N LYS A 155 5.59 -14.91 -1.13
CA LYS A 155 5.09 -16.06 -1.90
C LYS A 155 5.43 -15.94 -3.38
N TYR A 156 5.56 -14.71 -3.89
CA TYR A 156 5.98 -14.42 -5.25
C TYR A 156 7.49 -14.30 -5.38
N LEU A 157 8.16 -13.73 -4.37
CA LEU A 157 9.60 -13.47 -4.38
C LEU A 157 10.24 -13.81 -3.02
N GLN A 158 10.72 -15.04 -2.88
CA GLN A 158 11.28 -15.55 -1.62
C GLN A 158 12.58 -14.86 -1.19
N THR A 159 13.29 -14.23 -2.13
CA THR A 159 14.53 -13.49 -1.86
C THR A 159 14.29 -12.12 -1.21
N CYS A 160 13.07 -11.58 -1.34
CA CYS A 160 12.70 -10.31 -0.74
C CYS A 160 12.64 -10.44 0.78
N LYS A 161 13.33 -9.54 1.50
CA LYS A 161 13.36 -9.52 2.96
C LYS A 161 12.33 -8.53 3.51
N SER A 162 11.61 -8.93 4.56
CA SER A 162 10.75 -8.01 5.31
C SER A 162 11.55 -7.27 6.37
N VAL A 163 11.29 -5.97 6.50
CA VAL A 163 12.03 -5.02 7.32
C VAL A 163 11.07 -4.22 8.19
N ILE A 164 11.37 -4.09 9.48
CA ILE A 164 10.61 -3.25 10.41
C ILE A 164 11.48 -2.86 11.62
N SER A 165 11.08 -1.84 12.38
CA SER A 165 11.74 -1.47 13.64
C SER A 165 11.95 -2.65 14.58
N GLU A 166 13.10 -2.69 15.27
CA GLU A 166 13.33 -3.63 16.37
C GLU A 166 12.35 -3.41 17.52
N VAL A 167 12.01 -2.15 17.82
CA VAL A 167 11.16 -1.74 18.95
C VAL A 167 9.72 -2.21 18.76
N SER A 168 9.27 -2.36 17.51
CA SER A 168 7.93 -2.87 17.18
C SER A 168 7.63 -4.27 17.72
N LYS A 169 8.66 -5.10 17.99
CA LYS A 169 8.53 -6.52 18.37
C LYS A 169 7.80 -7.43 17.36
N ALA A 170 7.43 -6.92 16.18
CA ALA A 170 6.86 -7.73 15.10
C ALA A 170 7.86 -8.78 14.59
N ARG A 171 7.41 -9.78 13.83
CA ARG A 171 8.32 -10.70 13.12
C ARG A 171 8.73 -10.10 11.77
N ALA A 172 10.02 -10.08 11.47
CA ALA A 172 10.58 -9.66 10.18
C ALA A 172 11.98 -10.28 9.99
N ASP A 173 12.50 -10.31 8.77
CA ASP A 173 13.84 -10.86 8.51
C ASP A 173 14.94 -9.88 8.94
N VAL A 174 14.67 -8.58 8.84
CA VAL A 174 15.60 -7.51 9.21
C VAL A 174 14.92 -6.59 10.22
N LYS A 175 15.69 -6.21 11.24
CA LYS A 175 15.27 -5.30 12.31
C LYS A 175 16.08 -4.02 12.27
N LEU A 176 15.40 -2.88 12.16
CA LEU A 176 16.03 -1.56 12.08
C LEU A 176 16.16 -0.88 13.44
N LYS A 177 17.25 -0.16 13.60
CA LYS A 177 17.57 0.79 14.66
C LYS A 177 17.60 2.22 14.13
N GLU A 178 17.66 3.18 15.06
CA GLU A 178 17.99 4.57 14.72
C GLU A 178 19.32 4.63 13.94
N GLY A 179 19.33 5.38 12.83
CA GLY A 179 20.52 5.64 12.03
C GLY A 179 20.90 4.53 11.06
N ASP A 180 20.20 3.40 11.07
CA ASP A 180 20.44 2.34 10.07
C ASP A 180 20.13 2.84 8.65
N LEU A 181 20.86 2.31 7.67
CA LEU A 181 20.69 2.62 6.26
C LEU A 181 20.06 1.44 5.50
N ILE A 182 18.93 1.68 4.85
CA ILE A 182 18.34 0.74 3.89
C ILE A 182 18.94 1.03 2.52
N LYS A 183 19.70 0.07 1.98
CA LYS A 183 20.41 0.22 0.71
C LYS A 183 19.67 -0.47 -0.42
N PHE A 184 19.66 0.16 -1.61
CA PHE A 184 19.16 -0.41 -2.87
C PHE A 184 19.89 0.28 -4.04
N GLY A 185 20.63 -0.49 -4.81
CA GLY A 185 21.56 0.02 -5.81
C GLY A 185 22.58 0.98 -5.19
N LYS A 186 22.71 2.17 -5.78
CA LYS A 186 23.55 3.24 -5.23
C LYS A 186 22.89 4.04 -4.10
N PHE A 187 21.58 3.90 -3.91
CA PHE A 187 20.80 4.71 -2.99
C PHE A 187 20.80 4.16 -1.56
N ASN A 188 20.64 5.08 -0.60
CA ASN A 188 20.55 4.79 0.82
C ASN A 188 19.43 5.62 1.44
N ILE A 189 18.62 5.01 2.30
CA ILE A 189 17.56 5.66 3.06
C ILE A 189 17.86 5.51 4.54
N GLU A 190 17.93 6.63 5.25
CA GLU A 190 18.17 6.68 6.69
C GLU A 190 16.88 6.34 7.46
N ALA A 191 16.98 5.40 8.40
CA ALA A 191 15.90 5.06 9.31
C ALA A 191 16.00 5.88 10.61
N ARG A 192 14.96 6.67 10.90
CA ARG A 192 14.81 7.43 12.16
C ARG A 192 13.67 6.87 12.98
N SER A 193 13.93 6.48 14.21
CA SER A 193 12.93 6.15 15.21
C SER A 193 12.11 7.39 15.56
N THR A 194 10.83 7.37 15.22
CA THR A 194 9.89 8.48 15.47
C THR A 194 8.67 7.95 16.23
N PRO A 195 8.85 7.44 17.47
CA PRO A 195 7.76 6.88 18.25
C PRO A 195 6.73 7.93 18.63
N GLY A 196 5.54 7.46 18.99
CA GLY A 196 4.47 8.29 19.55
C GLY A 196 3.09 7.94 19.01
N HIS A 197 2.97 7.63 17.71
CA HIS A 197 1.78 6.93 17.21
C HIS A 197 1.77 5.48 17.71
N THR A 198 2.91 4.80 17.58
CA THR A 198 3.27 3.56 18.27
C THR A 198 4.71 3.68 18.77
N ASP A 199 5.13 2.80 19.70
CA ASP A 199 6.54 2.72 20.13
C ASP A 199 7.49 2.32 18.99
N GLY A 200 6.99 1.60 17.99
CA GLY A 200 7.78 1.03 16.90
C GLY A 200 7.85 1.91 15.65
N CYS A 201 7.32 3.13 15.67
CA CYS A 201 7.27 3.99 14.49
C CYS A 201 8.65 4.43 14.01
N MET A 202 8.85 4.34 12.70
CA MET A 202 10.03 4.83 11.98
C MET A 202 9.62 5.82 10.90
N THR A 203 10.51 6.77 10.66
CA THR A 203 10.52 7.67 9.51
C THR A 203 11.71 7.32 8.64
N PHE A 204 11.52 7.30 7.33
CA PHE A 204 12.57 6.97 6.36
C PHE A 204 12.96 8.21 5.56
N VAL A 205 14.22 8.65 5.67
CA VAL A 205 14.71 9.89 5.06
C VAL A 205 15.61 9.58 3.88
N TRP A 206 15.21 10.03 2.70
CA TRP A 206 16.00 9.96 1.48
C TRP A 206 16.63 11.33 1.19
N HIS A 207 17.78 11.59 1.83
CA HIS A 207 18.45 12.89 1.77
C HIS A 207 18.73 13.37 0.35
N GLU A 208 19.28 12.49 -0.49
CA GLU A 208 19.68 12.84 -1.85
C GLU A 208 18.51 13.34 -2.72
N LYS A 209 17.30 12.83 -2.47
CA LYS A 209 16.09 13.20 -3.23
C LYS A 209 15.17 14.16 -2.48
N GLY A 210 15.55 14.59 -1.28
CA GLY A 210 14.74 15.47 -0.44
C GLY A 210 13.35 14.91 -0.16
N MET A 211 13.25 13.61 0.15
CA MET A 211 11.97 12.93 0.44
C MET A 211 12.01 12.31 1.83
N VAL A 212 10.87 12.34 2.54
CA VAL A 212 10.72 11.72 3.84
C VAL A 212 9.40 10.95 3.93
N PHE A 213 9.48 9.68 4.31
CA PHE A 213 8.33 8.80 4.49
C PHE A 213 8.02 8.68 5.98
N THR A 214 6.93 9.28 6.43
CA THR A 214 6.73 9.63 7.85
C THR A 214 5.84 8.64 8.60
N GLY A 215 5.39 7.58 7.94
CA GLY A 215 4.37 6.69 8.49
C GLY A 215 3.18 7.49 8.98
N ASP A 216 2.70 7.15 10.18
CA ASP A 216 1.65 7.89 10.88
C ASP A 216 2.18 8.87 11.93
N ALA A 217 3.50 9.10 12.00
CA ALA A 217 4.04 10.12 12.91
C ALA A 217 3.65 11.54 12.46
N LEU A 218 3.77 11.82 11.16
CA LEU A 218 3.32 13.06 10.53
C LEU A 218 2.41 12.72 9.35
N LEU A 219 1.20 13.27 9.36
CA LEU A 219 0.26 13.22 8.24
C LEU A 219 0.17 14.61 7.60
N ILE A 220 -0.35 14.68 6.37
CA ILE A 220 -0.58 15.98 5.71
C ILE A 220 -1.63 16.76 6.51
N ARG A 221 -1.27 17.93 7.05
CA ARG A 221 -2.12 18.73 7.95
C ARG A 221 -2.61 17.96 9.18
N GLY A 222 -1.86 16.97 9.64
CA GLY A 222 -2.26 16.17 10.80
C GLY A 222 -1.14 15.33 11.38
N CYS A 223 -1.53 14.37 12.20
CA CYS A 223 -0.67 13.33 12.75
C CYS A 223 -1.53 12.12 13.10
N GLY A 224 -0.91 10.96 13.25
CA GLY A 224 -1.56 9.76 13.77
C GLY A 224 -2.11 9.98 15.17
N ARG A 225 -3.09 9.14 15.53
CA ARG A 225 -3.63 9.07 16.91
C ARG A 225 -2.57 8.51 17.86
N THR A 226 -2.72 8.72 19.17
CA THR A 226 -1.71 8.27 20.17
C THR A 226 -2.35 7.61 21.39
N ASP A 227 -3.56 7.09 21.25
CA ASP A 227 -4.37 6.50 22.33
C ASP A 227 -4.43 4.95 22.27
N PHE A 228 -3.71 4.34 21.32
CA PHE A 228 -3.57 2.89 21.14
C PHE A 228 -2.10 2.53 20.88
N GLN A 229 -1.77 1.23 20.89
CA GLN A 229 -0.44 0.69 20.50
C GLN A 229 0.74 1.37 21.21
N GLN A 230 0.56 1.62 22.52
CA GLN A 230 1.54 2.30 23.37
C GLN A 230 1.85 3.73 22.90
N GLY A 231 0.97 4.34 22.12
CA GLY A 231 1.10 5.72 21.67
C GLY A 231 1.16 6.71 22.84
N ASP A 232 1.90 7.79 22.62
CA ASP A 232 2.05 8.90 23.56
C ASP A 232 2.21 10.22 22.78
N SER A 233 1.32 11.18 23.07
CA SER A 233 1.34 12.48 22.41
C SER A 233 2.61 13.28 22.72
N ALA A 234 3.14 13.22 23.94
CA ALA A 234 4.33 13.99 24.30
C ALA A 234 5.58 13.49 23.55
N THR A 235 5.68 12.17 23.40
CA THR A 235 6.69 11.46 22.61
C THR A 235 6.51 11.75 21.13
N LEU A 236 5.28 11.68 20.59
CA LEU A 236 5.01 12.02 19.19
C LEU A 236 5.46 13.43 18.84
N TYR A 237 5.10 14.41 19.67
CA TYR A 237 5.50 15.80 19.46
C TYR A 237 7.02 15.94 19.44
N GLY A 238 7.71 15.34 20.40
CA GLY A 238 9.17 15.35 20.47
C GLY A 238 9.82 14.70 19.24
N SER A 239 9.35 13.52 18.85
CA SER A 239 9.81 12.80 17.65
C SER A 239 9.67 13.64 16.39
N VAL A 240 8.47 14.18 16.15
CA VAL A 240 8.17 14.94 14.93
C VAL A 240 9.02 16.22 14.87
N HIS A 241 9.09 16.99 15.95
CA HIS A 241 9.85 18.25 15.96
C HIS A 241 11.35 18.05 15.82
N THR A 242 11.92 17.06 16.53
CA THR A 242 13.38 16.87 16.55
C THR A 242 13.91 16.10 15.35
N LYS A 243 13.11 15.20 14.75
CA LYS A 243 13.59 14.28 13.70
C LYS A 243 12.97 14.48 12.32
N ILE A 244 11.78 15.09 12.23
CA ILE A 244 11.09 15.29 10.96
C ILE A 244 11.09 16.77 10.58
N LEU A 245 10.52 17.64 11.43
CA LEU A 245 10.40 19.08 11.14
C LEU A 245 11.73 19.85 11.24
N SER A 246 12.79 19.19 11.72
CA SER A 246 14.17 19.69 11.69
C SER A 246 14.85 19.50 10.32
N LEU A 247 14.24 18.75 9.40
CA LEU A 247 14.73 18.59 8.03
C LEU A 247 14.59 19.89 7.21
N PRO A 248 15.32 20.01 6.07
CA PRO A 248 15.19 21.18 5.21
C PRO A 248 13.75 21.39 4.74
N GLN A 249 13.27 22.64 4.74
CA GLN A 249 11.86 22.97 4.45
C GLN A 249 11.37 22.50 3.08
N HIS A 250 12.27 22.32 2.10
CA HIS A 250 11.92 21.86 0.75
C HIS A 250 11.74 20.33 0.67
N PHE A 251 12.02 19.57 1.73
CA PHE A 251 11.83 18.13 1.72
C PHE A 251 10.34 17.79 1.60
N LYS A 252 10.03 16.87 0.70
CA LYS A 252 8.69 16.34 0.45
C LYS A 252 8.32 15.30 1.50
N VAL A 253 7.13 15.44 2.07
CA VAL A 253 6.56 14.59 3.10
C VAL A 253 5.56 13.61 2.47
N PHE A 254 5.77 12.33 2.73
CA PHE A 254 4.99 11.21 2.23
C PHE A 254 4.46 10.38 3.42
N PRO A 255 3.20 10.58 3.86
CA PRO A 255 2.65 9.87 5.01
C PRO A 255 2.24 8.44 4.67
N ALA A 256 1.99 7.58 5.67
CA ALA A 256 1.37 6.28 5.40
C ALA A 256 -0.12 6.42 5.01
N HIS A 257 -0.81 7.48 5.45
CA HIS A 257 -2.24 7.67 5.17
C HIS A 257 -2.59 9.10 4.78
N ASP A 258 -3.63 9.24 3.97
CA ASP A 258 -4.37 10.50 3.82
C ASP A 258 -5.86 10.25 3.58
N TYR A 259 -6.70 11.01 4.28
CA TYR A 259 -8.17 10.84 4.24
C TYR A 259 -8.89 11.98 3.50
N THR A 260 -8.13 12.83 2.81
CA THR A 260 -8.60 14.07 2.17
C THR A 260 -8.30 14.15 0.68
N GLY A 261 -7.59 13.16 0.12
CA GLY A 261 -7.17 13.10 -1.28
C GLY A 261 -5.82 13.80 -1.55
N GLN A 262 -5.08 14.18 -0.50
CA GLN A 262 -3.75 14.78 -0.62
C GLN A 262 -2.68 13.68 -0.71
N THR A 263 -1.69 13.87 -1.58
CA THR A 263 -0.67 12.85 -1.88
C THR A 263 0.71 13.21 -1.33
N MET A 264 1.00 14.49 -1.10
CA MET A 264 2.30 14.97 -0.66
C MET A 264 2.17 16.35 -0.01
N SER A 265 3.04 16.66 0.97
CA SER A 265 3.24 17.99 1.56
C SER A 265 4.75 18.28 1.64
N THR A 266 5.16 19.36 2.28
CA THR A 266 6.57 19.67 2.55
C THR A 266 6.82 19.96 4.01
N ILE A 267 8.07 19.83 4.46
CA ILE A 267 8.46 20.19 5.82
C ILE A 267 8.09 21.66 6.12
N GLY A 268 8.35 22.57 5.18
CA GLY A 268 8.00 23.98 5.35
C GLY A 268 6.49 24.22 5.44
N GLU A 269 5.69 23.46 4.70
CA GLU A 269 4.24 23.50 4.81
C GLU A 269 3.74 22.98 6.16
N GLU A 270 4.24 21.84 6.65
CA GLU A 270 3.80 21.27 7.92
C GLU A 270 4.25 22.11 9.13
N LEU A 271 5.45 22.71 9.06
CA LEU A 271 5.90 23.69 10.07
C LEU A 271 4.94 24.88 10.23
N ARG A 272 4.40 25.38 9.12
CA ARG A 272 3.56 26.60 9.11
C ARG A 272 2.08 26.31 9.32
N PHE A 273 1.58 25.21 8.75
CA PHE A 273 0.15 25.02 8.54
C PHE A 273 -0.40 23.70 9.11
N ASN A 274 0.42 22.86 9.77
CA ASN A 274 -0.12 21.71 10.47
C ASN A 274 -0.95 22.17 11.67
N PRO A 275 -2.28 22.01 11.68
CA PRO A 275 -3.17 22.60 12.68
C PRO A 275 -2.96 22.06 14.09
N ARG A 276 -2.16 21.01 14.26
CA ARG A 276 -1.81 20.41 15.57
C ARG A 276 -0.34 20.65 15.90
N LEU A 277 0.57 20.25 15.01
CA LEU A 277 2.01 20.20 15.29
C LEU A 277 2.71 21.56 15.15
N SER A 278 2.11 22.54 14.49
CA SER A 278 2.65 23.92 14.47
C SER A 278 2.37 24.68 15.78
N ARG A 279 1.59 24.10 16.70
CA ARG A 279 1.26 24.70 18.00
C ARG A 279 2.33 24.43 19.05
N PRO A 280 2.38 25.23 20.13
CA PRO A 280 3.14 24.89 21.33
C PRO A 280 2.76 23.50 21.89
N LYS A 281 3.73 22.81 22.51
CA LYS A 281 3.57 21.43 22.99
C LYS A 281 2.34 21.25 23.90
N ASN A 282 2.11 22.16 24.84
CA ASN A 282 0.97 22.11 25.76
C ASN A 282 -0.38 22.13 25.03
N GLU A 283 -0.53 23.00 24.03
CA GLU A 283 -1.75 23.06 23.21
C GLU A 283 -1.93 21.81 22.36
N PHE A 284 -0.85 21.27 21.80
CA PHE A 284 -0.88 20.01 21.08
C PHE A 284 -1.41 18.87 21.97
N LEU A 285 -0.87 18.74 23.19
CA LEU A 285 -1.32 17.72 24.15
C LEU A 285 -2.79 17.88 24.52
N GLU A 286 -3.24 19.11 24.76
CA GLU A 286 -4.65 19.40 25.03
C GLU A 286 -5.55 18.99 23.86
N VAL A 287 -5.19 19.36 22.63
CA VAL A 287 -5.94 18.97 21.42
C VAL A 287 -6.02 17.46 21.29
N MET A 288 -4.91 16.74 21.43
CA MET A 288 -4.86 15.29 21.26
C MET A 288 -5.72 14.57 22.31
N SER A 289 -5.68 15.02 23.58
CA SER A 289 -6.49 14.45 24.67
C SER A 289 -8.01 14.60 24.46
N LYS A 290 -8.43 15.60 23.69
CA LYS A 290 -9.85 15.88 23.40
C LYS A 290 -10.37 15.19 22.15
N MET A 291 -9.53 14.44 21.42
CA MET A 291 -9.96 13.73 20.22
C MET A 291 -10.74 12.46 20.59
N HIS A 292 -12.07 12.52 20.44
CA HIS A 292 -12.96 11.38 20.65
C HIS A 292 -13.08 10.56 19.37
N LEU A 293 -12.01 9.87 18.99
CA LEU A 293 -11.98 9.05 17.77
C LEU A 293 -12.62 7.67 18.00
N PRO A 294 -13.38 7.13 17.03
CA PRO A 294 -13.91 5.78 17.14
C PRO A 294 -12.78 4.75 17.25
N TYR A 295 -13.09 3.60 17.85
CA TYR A 295 -12.17 2.47 17.92
C TYR A 295 -11.73 2.04 16.50
N PRO A 296 -10.42 1.77 16.25
CA PRO A 296 -9.95 1.38 14.92
C PRO A 296 -10.63 0.10 14.39
N LYS A 297 -11.23 0.19 13.19
CA LYS A 297 -12.14 -0.85 12.64
C LYS A 297 -11.48 -2.21 12.37
N GLN A 298 -10.16 -2.25 12.18
CA GLN A 298 -9.41 -3.47 11.86
C GLN A 298 -8.49 -3.95 12.98
N MET A 299 -8.42 -3.22 14.11
CA MET A 299 -7.54 -3.60 15.22
C MET A 299 -8.04 -4.87 15.91
N GLY A 300 -7.18 -5.89 15.99
CA GLY A 300 -7.48 -7.20 16.57
C GLY A 300 -8.02 -8.26 15.60
N LYS A 301 -8.04 -7.96 14.29
CA LYS A 301 -8.26 -8.95 13.22
C LYS A 301 -6.94 -9.48 12.69
#